data_AF-A0A9P4XYT9-F1
#
_entry.id   AF-A0A9P4XYT9-F1
#
_cell.length_a   1.000
_cell.length_b   1.000
_cell.length_c   1.000
_cell.angle_alpha   90.00
_cell.angle_beta   90.00
_cell.angle_gamma   90.00
#
_symmetry.space_group_name_H-M   'P 1'
#
loop_
_entity.id
_entity.type
_entity.pdbx_description
1 polymer ?
#
loop_
_entity_poly.entity_id
_entity_poly.type
_entity_poly.pdbx_seq_one_letter_code
_entity_poly.pdbx_strand_id
1 'polypeptide(L)'
;MPIFDARDIVSWQGGDNSSDTVIGGVHFNLSALEHWNYTLYSNGTMSNGSSGWCLLTFPPYEPQYVFPNGSFINMTSCYSPVKPIGTRAYIGIALAAVYGVALMFTLLNLAKHGRMFLPVEKRFRPVGRRWQWYWMIAMSATGFISLIVNIDVDRYYLPQIPIVITAFFWMLLNLCTMACVWEAVRHWGSWMERQYIDPDPFALAMDDRRAKFEFWVPLFFYLFWWLDFFLVVPRNWGNIELQRTPEQTRTVAAAGATDGRFKGGACSTSE
;
A
#
# COMPACT_ATOMS: atom_id res chain seq x y z
N MET A 1 26.55 13.04 -5.79
CA MET A 1 26.51 12.87 -4.32
C MET A 1 25.67 14.02 -3.79
N PRO A 2 24.46 13.78 -3.25
CA PRO A 2 23.73 14.89 -2.65
C PRO A 2 24.48 15.29 -1.38
N ILE A 3 24.75 16.58 -1.27
CA ILE A 3 25.34 17.22 -0.10
C ILE A 3 24.37 16.98 1.05
N PHE A 4 24.78 16.21 2.06
CA PHE A 4 24.12 16.24 3.36
C PHE A 4 24.12 17.70 3.80
N ASP A 5 22.94 18.30 4.00
CA ASP A 5 22.88 19.63 4.59
C ASP A 5 23.42 19.49 6.03
N ALA A 6 24.61 20.04 6.27
CA ALA A 6 25.29 19.98 7.56
C ALA A 6 24.47 20.61 8.70
N ARG A 7 23.35 21.27 8.36
CA ARG A 7 22.38 21.84 9.30
C ARG A 7 21.57 20.83 10.09
N ASP A 8 21.43 19.58 9.61
CA ASP A 8 20.69 18.55 10.34
C ASP A 8 21.56 17.74 11.30
N ILE A 9 22.89 17.81 11.18
CA ILE A 9 23.81 17.11 12.08
C ILE A 9 24.06 17.98 13.30
N VAL A 10 23.69 17.46 14.47
CA VAL A 10 23.88 18.14 15.75
C VAL A 10 25.20 17.66 16.35
N SER A 11 26.05 18.61 16.76
CA SER A 11 27.24 18.28 17.54
C SER A 11 26.86 17.65 18.87
N TRP A 12 27.63 16.66 19.32
CA TRP A 12 27.43 16.05 20.63
C TRP A 12 27.37 17.09 21.74
N GLN A 13 26.38 16.98 22.62
CA GLN A 13 26.33 17.82 23.81
C GLN A 13 27.42 17.34 24.78
N GLY A 14 28.20 18.27 25.32
CA GLY A 14 29.23 17.94 26.31
C GLY A 14 28.63 17.32 27.57
N GLY A 15 29.20 16.20 28.02
CA GLY A 15 28.87 15.58 29.29
C GLY A 15 29.82 15.97 30.42
N ASP A 16 29.99 15.07 31.39
CA ASP A 16 30.83 15.33 32.58
C ASP A 16 32.33 15.41 32.22
N ASN A 17 32.74 14.72 31.16
CA ASN A 17 34.12 14.61 30.70
C ASN A 17 34.22 14.78 29.16
N SER A 18 35.43 14.96 28.65
CA SER A 18 35.68 15.07 27.19
C SER A 18 35.35 13.81 26.38
N SER A 19 35.22 12.66 27.05
CA SER A 19 34.84 11.38 26.45
C SER A 19 33.37 11.01 26.68
N ASP A 20 32.58 11.92 27.24
CA ASP A 20 31.20 11.68 27.63
C ASP A 20 30.27 12.66 26.92
N THR A 21 29.09 12.18 26.52
CA THR A 21 28.02 13.00 25.95
C THR A 21 26.69 12.66 26.58
N VAL A 22 25.87 13.69 26.79
CA VAL A 22 24.53 13.53 27.36
C VAL A 22 23.50 13.61 26.25
N ILE A 23 22.65 12.59 26.15
CA ILE A 23 21.55 12.54 25.19
C ILE A 23 20.29 12.12 25.96
N GLY A 24 19.26 12.97 25.95
CA GLY A 24 18.02 12.67 26.67
C GLY A 24 18.14 12.62 28.20
N GLY A 25 19.27 13.07 28.76
CA GLY A 25 19.59 12.94 30.18
C GLY A 25 20.34 11.65 30.55
N VAL A 26 20.68 10.81 29.57
CA VAL A 26 21.53 9.63 29.73
C VAL A 26 22.95 9.94 29.24
N HIS A 27 23.94 9.49 30.00
CA HIS A 27 25.37 9.63 29.68
C HIS A 27 25.85 8.48 28.78
N PHE A 28 26.55 8.83 27.69
CA PHE A 28 27.09 7.90 26.72
C PHE A 28 28.57 8.15 26.49
N ASN A 29 29.30 7.05 26.25
CA ASN A 29 30.71 7.14 25.88
C ASN A 29 30.85 7.67 24.43
N LEU A 30 31.28 8.92 24.31
CA LEU A 30 31.47 9.63 23.05
C LEU A 30 32.53 8.95 22.17
N SER A 31 33.61 8.44 22.77
CA SER A 31 34.66 7.74 22.00
C SER A 31 34.15 6.47 21.32
N ALA A 32 33.19 5.77 21.94
CA ALA A 32 32.55 4.61 21.33
C ALA A 32 31.59 5.02 20.21
N LEU A 33 30.81 6.09 20.41
CA LEU A 33 29.90 6.61 19.37
C LEU A 33 30.66 7.07 18.12
N GLU A 34 31.77 7.77 18.29
CA GLU A 34 32.64 8.20 17.20
C GLU A 34 33.35 7.01 16.52
N HIS A 35 33.82 6.03 17.30
CA HIS A 35 34.46 4.83 16.75
C HIS A 35 33.53 4.06 15.80
N TRP A 36 32.24 4.00 16.13
CA TRP A 36 31.22 3.35 15.31
C TRP A 36 30.49 4.31 14.35
N ASN A 37 31.01 5.52 14.15
CA ASN A 37 30.53 6.53 13.22
C ASN A 37 29.04 6.90 13.40
N TYR A 38 28.57 6.94 14.65
CA TYR A 38 27.24 7.44 14.95
C TYR A 38 27.17 8.95 14.73
N THR A 39 26.00 9.39 14.26
CA THR A 39 25.68 10.79 14.01
C THR A 39 24.34 11.11 14.64
N LEU A 40 24.27 12.23 15.35
CA LEU A 40 23.04 12.74 15.96
C LEU A 40 22.38 13.74 15.02
N TYR A 41 21.07 13.60 14.84
CA TYR A 41 20.27 14.44 13.97
C TYR A 41 19.36 15.39 14.76
N SER A 42 19.06 16.54 14.17
CA SER A 42 18.20 17.61 14.70
C SER A 42 16.79 17.13 15.06
N ASN A 43 16.33 16.05 14.43
CA ASN A 43 15.04 15.40 14.68
C ASN A 43 15.04 14.46 15.91
N GLY A 44 16.10 14.42 16.71
CA GLY A 44 16.17 13.52 17.87
C GLY A 44 16.29 12.05 17.47
N THR A 45 17.01 11.78 16.38
CA THR A 45 17.38 10.43 15.95
C THR A 45 18.89 10.29 15.83
N MET A 46 19.39 9.07 15.94
CA MET A 46 20.81 8.74 15.81
C MET A 46 21.00 7.54 14.88
N SER A 47 21.98 7.63 13.98
CA SER A 47 22.29 6.59 13.00
C SER A 47 23.79 6.51 12.71
N ASN A 48 24.27 5.34 12.33
CA ASN A 48 25.67 5.10 11.92
C ASN A 48 25.88 5.07 10.39
N GLY A 49 24.90 5.57 9.62
CA GLY A 49 24.95 5.58 8.16
C GLY A 49 24.57 4.26 7.48
N SER A 50 24.35 3.18 8.24
CA SER A 50 23.79 1.95 7.68
C SER A 50 22.28 2.06 7.47
N SER A 51 21.79 1.55 6.35
CA SER A 51 20.41 1.77 5.85
C SER A 51 19.29 1.34 6.81
N GLY A 52 19.60 0.46 7.77
CA GLY A 52 18.63 -0.09 8.73
C GLY A 52 18.82 0.34 10.18
N TRP A 53 19.86 1.12 10.49
CA TRP A 53 20.20 1.43 11.88
C TRP A 53 19.86 2.87 12.22
N CYS A 54 18.74 3.06 12.90
CA CYS A 54 18.25 4.35 13.36
C CYS A 54 17.59 4.17 14.72
N LEU A 55 17.97 5.02 15.67
CA LEU A 55 17.53 4.99 17.07
C LEU A 55 16.90 6.32 17.46
N LEU A 56 15.91 6.26 18.34
CA LEU A 56 15.31 7.45 18.95
C LEU A 56 16.18 7.91 20.12
N THR A 57 16.31 9.22 20.32
CA THR A 57 17.19 9.80 21.34
C THR A 57 16.46 10.72 22.32
N PHE A 58 15.16 10.53 22.49
CA PHE A 58 14.32 11.33 23.39
C PHE A 58 13.58 10.44 24.40
N PRO A 59 13.23 10.97 25.60
CA PRO A 59 12.49 10.20 26.60
C PRO A 59 11.10 9.80 26.09
N PRO A 60 10.59 8.59 26.38
CA PRO A 60 11.19 7.47 27.13
C PRO A 60 11.90 6.43 26.25
N TYR A 61 12.26 6.78 25.01
CA TYR A 61 12.72 5.84 23.98
C TYR A 61 14.24 5.82 23.77
N GLU A 62 14.96 6.69 24.49
CA GLU A 62 16.41 6.79 24.45
C GLU A 62 17.09 5.51 24.94
N PRO A 63 18.19 5.10 24.28
CA PRO A 63 18.98 3.96 24.74
C PRO A 63 19.55 4.24 26.14
N GLN A 64 19.86 3.19 26.91
CA GLN A 64 20.37 3.38 28.28
C GLN A 64 21.89 3.24 28.39
N TYR A 65 22.51 2.57 27.42
CA TYR A 65 23.94 2.28 27.42
C TYR A 65 24.41 1.90 26.02
N VAL A 66 25.63 2.27 25.67
CA VAL A 66 26.33 1.85 24.44
C VAL A 66 27.43 0.84 24.80
N PHE A 67 27.37 -0.34 24.19
CA PHE A 67 28.39 -1.36 24.36
C PHE A 67 29.64 -1.05 23.51
N PRO A 68 30.82 -1.57 23.90
CA PRO A 68 32.04 -1.42 23.10
C PRO A 68 31.94 -1.97 21.67
N ASN A 69 31.05 -2.92 21.43
CA ASN A 69 30.76 -3.49 20.10
C ASN A 69 29.82 -2.61 19.24
N GLY A 70 29.39 -1.44 19.75
CA GLY A 70 28.54 -0.49 19.04
C GLY A 70 27.03 -0.77 19.11
N SER A 71 26.58 -1.76 19.87
CA SER A 71 25.15 -2.00 20.13
C SER A 71 24.65 -1.23 21.36
N PHE A 72 23.34 -1.08 21.50
CA PHE A 72 22.73 -0.38 22.63
C PHE A 72 21.84 -1.30 23.46
N ILE A 73 21.68 -0.97 24.75
CA ILE A 73 20.70 -1.62 25.62
C ILE A 73 19.41 -0.78 25.69
N ASN A 74 18.26 -1.47 25.76
CA ASN A 74 16.92 -0.88 25.88
C ASN A 74 16.65 0.25 24.85
N MET A 75 17.05 0.00 23.61
CA MET A 75 16.93 0.97 22.52
C MET A 75 15.59 0.82 21.79
N THR A 76 15.06 1.93 21.30
CA THR A 76 13.90 1.92 20.38
C THR A 76 14.34 2.34 18.99
N SER A 77 13.91 1.60 17.97
CA SER A 77 14.21 1.95 16.58
C SER A 77 13.35 3.13 16.11
N CYS A 78 13.88 3.96 15.21
CA CYS A 78 13.09 5.00 14.53
C CYS A 78 11.91 4.44 13.72
N TYR A 79 11.95 3.15 13.38
CA TYR A 79 10.89 2.47 12.64
C TYR A 79 9.93 1.72 13.56
N SER A 80 9.88 2.09 14.84
CA SER A 80 8.91 1.56 15.80
C SER A 80 7.67 2.47 15.90
N PRO A 81 6.48 1.88 16.19
CA PRO A 81 5.22 2.62 16.28
C PRO A 81 5.09 3.37 17.62
N VAL A 82 5.82 4.48 17.75
CA VAL A 82 5.90 5.31 18.97
C VAL A 82 4.92 6.47 19.00
N LYS A 83 4.44 6.95 17.85
CA LYS A 83 3.48 8.06 17.80
C LYS A 83 2.08 7.58 18.19
N PRO A 84 1.26 8.45 18.82
CA PRO A 84 -0.14 8.14 19.08
C PRO A 84 -0.90 7.95 17.76
N ILE A 85 -2.05 7.27 17.86
CA ILE A 85 -2.96 7.08 16.73
C ILE A 85 -3.53 8.46 16.34
N GLY A 86 -3.28 8.89 15.11
CA GLY A 86 -3.83 10.11 14.53
C GLY A 86 -5.12 9.85 13.77
N THR A 87 -5.70 10.92 13.21
CA THR A 87 -6.99 10.89 12.49
C THR A 87 -6.98 9.93 11.30
N ARG A 88 -5.84 9.84 10.60
CA ARG A 88 -5.66 8.92 9.46
C ARG A 88 -5.85 7.46 9.89
N ALA A 89 -5.26 7.07 11.01
CA ALA A 89 -5.39 5.73 11.53
C ALA A 89 -6.81 5.44 12.05
N TYR A 90 -7.47 6.40 12.71
CA TYR A 90 -8.87 6.23 13.14
C TYR A 90 -9.82 5.97 11.96
N ILE A 91 -9.71 6.77 10.88
CA ILE A 91 -10.50 6.58 9.66
C ILE A 91 -10.14 5.24 9.01
N GLY A 92 -8.85 4.88 8.99
CA GLY A 92 -8.36 3.60 8.48
C GLY A 92 -9.02 2.40 9.18
N ILE A 93 -9.09 2.41 10.51
CA ILE A 93 -9.72 1.36 11.31
C ILE A 93 -11.22 1.25 10.99
N ALA A 94 -11.92 2.38 10.95
CA ALA A 94 -13.36 2.40 10.68
C ALA A 94 -13.66 1.82 9.28
N LEU A 95 -12.92 2.24 8.26
CA LEU A 95 -13.09 1.74 6.90
C LEU A 95 -12.64 0.28 6.75
N ALA A 96 -11.59 -0.15 7.46
CA ALA A 96 -11.17 -1.55 7.48
C ALA A 96 -12.28 -2.45 8.03
N ALA A 97 -12.98 -2.03 9.10
CA ALA A 97 -14.14 -2.75 9.60
C ALA A 97 -15.25 -2.87 8.56
N VAL A 98 -15.54 -1.78 7.82
CA VAL A 98 -16.52 -1.79 6.72
C VAL A 98 -16.13 -2.78 5.62
N TYR A 99 -14.87 -2.79 5.19
CA TYR A 99 -14.37 -3.75 4.20
C TYR A 99 -14.42 -5.20 4.71
N GLY A 100 -14.15 -5.43 6.00
CA GLY A 100 -14.30 -6.75 6.62
C GLY A 100 -15.75 -7.24 6.60
N VAL A 101 -16.70 -6.37 6.93
CA VAL A 101 -18.14 -6.68 6.85
C VAL A 101 -18.57 -6.90 5.40
N ALA A 102 -18.12 -6.07 4.47
CA ALA A 102 -18.40 -6.21 3.04
C ALA A 102 -17.87 -7.54 2.48
N LEU A 103 -16.68 -7.97 2.90
CA LEU A 103 -16.12 -9.28 2.53
C LEU A 103 -17.02 -10.43 2.99
N MET A 104 -17.52 -10.37 4.24
CA MET A 104 -18.45 -11.39 4.75
C MET A 104 -19.74 -11.47 3.93
N PHE A 105 -20.35 -10.33 3.62
CA PHE A 105 -21.55 -10.30 2.76
C PHE A 105 -21.27 -10.82 1.34
N THR A 106 -20.11 -10.48 0.78
CA THR A 106 -19.67 -10.95 -0.54
C THR A 106 -19.55 -12.47 -0.56
N LEU A 107 -18.97 -13.09 0.47
CA LEU A 107 -18.84 -14.55 0.58
C LEU A 107 -20.21 -15.24 0.72
N LEU A 108 -21.11 -14.69 1.54
CA LEU A 108 -22.47 -15.21 1.70
C LEU A 108 -23.26 -15.14 0.38
N ASN A 109 -23.14 -14.04 -0.34
CA ASN A 109 -23.81 -13.86 -1.62
C ASN A 109 -23.21 -14.76 -2.71
N LEU A 110 -21.88 -14.94 -2.74
CA LEU A 110 -21.23 -15.91 -3.61
C LEU A 110 -21.72 -17.34 -3.33
N ALA A 111 -21.89 -17.72 -2.06
CA ALA A 111 -22.40 -19.05 -1.70
C ALA A 111 -23.85 -19.27 -2.19
N LYS A 112 -24.67 -18.21 -2.25
CA LYS A 112 -26.04 -18.27 -2.77
C LYS A 112 -26.08 -18.22 -4.30
N HIS A 113 -25.49 -17.20 -4.91
CA HIS A 113 -25.48 -16.97 -6.37
C HIS A 113 -24.59 -17.95 -7.14
N GLY A 114 -23.61 -18.54 -6.47
CA GLY A 114 -22.71 -19.55 -7.02
C GLY A 114 -23.36 -20.93 -7.19
N ARG A 115 -24.52 -21.17 -6.57
CA ARG A 115 -25.29 -22.40 -6.78
C ARG A 115 -25.94 -22.39 -8.15
N MET A 116 -25.89 -23.53 -8.81
CA MET A 116 -26.48 -23.73 -10.13
C MET A 116 -27.68 -24.67 -9.97
N PHE A 117 -28.85 -24.18 -10.35
CA PHE A 117 -30.10 -24.95 -10.32
C PHE A 117 -30.58 -25.36 -11.72
N LEU A 118 -29.96 -24.82 -12.78
CA LEU A 118 -30.27 -25.09 -14.18
C LEU A 118 -29.06 -25.73 -14.87
N PRO A 119 -29.25 -26.63 -15.86
CA PRO A 119 -28.14 -27.28 -16.56
C PRO A 119 -27.25 -26.27 -17.30
N VAL A 120 -25.99 -26.65 -17.53
CA VAL A 120 -25.01 -25.80 -18.22
C VAL A 120 -25.32 -25.74 -19.70
N GLU A 121 -25.54 -24.54 -20.23
CA GLU A 121 -25.74 -24.29 -21.65
C GLU A 121 -24.51 -23.66 -22.30
N LYS A 122 -24.35 -23.83 -23.62
CA LYS A 122 -23.22 -23.24 -24.38
C LYS A 122 -23.21 -21.70 -24.32
N ARG A 123 -24.40 -21.07 -24.29
CA ARG A 123 -24.57 -19.60 -24.24
C ARG A 123 -24.25 -19.02 -22.87
N PHE A 124 -24.60 -19.73 -21.79
CA PHE A 124 -24.44 -19.21 -20.44
C PHE A 124 -23.61 -20.11 -19.52
N ARG A 125 -22.35 -19.74 -19.33
CA ARG A 125 -21.44 -20.46 -18.42
C ARG A 125 -21.49 -19.91 -16.99
N PRO A 126 -21.34 -20.77 -15.97
CA PRO A 126 -21.29 -20.34 -14.56
C PRO A 126 -20.10 -19.45 -14.23
N VAL A 127 -19.01 -19.56 -14.99
CA VAL A 127 -17.75 -18.86 -14.71
C VAL A 127 -17.96 -17.35 -14.67
N GLY A 128 -18.68 -16.79 -15.65
CA GLY A 128 -18.96 -15.35 -15.69
C GLY A 128 -19.80 -14.85 -14.52
N ARG A 129 -20.71 -15.68 -13.98
CA ARG A 129 -21.54 -15.33 -12.82
C ARG A 129 -20.73 -15.23 -11.53
N ARG A 130 -19.72 -16.08 -11.35
CA ARG A 130 -18.86 -16.12 -10.16
C ARG A 130 -17.75 -15.08 -10.19
N TRP A 131 -17.33 -14.67 -11.39
CA TRP A 131 -16.17 -13.81 -11.59
C TRP A 131 -16.31 -12.43 -10.91
N GLN A 132 -17.49 -11.80 -10.98
CA GLN A 132 -17.78 -10.55 -10.26
C GLN A 132 -17.49 -10.64 -8.75
N TRP A 133 -17.82 -11.78 -8.13
CA TRP A 133 -17.67 -11.99 -6.69
C TRP A 133 -16.20 -12.21 -6.31
N TYR A 134 -15.41 -12.86 -7.16
CA TYR A 134 -13.97 -13.00 -6.94
C TYR A 134 -13.27 -11.64 -6.96
N TRP A 135 -13.66 -10.75 -7.86
CA TRP A 135 -13.16 -9.38 -7.85
C TRP A 135 -13.60 -8.58 -6.63
N MET A 136 -14.84 -8.74 -6.17
CA MET A 136 -15.30 -8.12 -4.91
C MET A 136 -14.52 -8.63 -3.69
N ILE A 137 -14.17 -9.92 -3.66
CA ILE A 137 -13.30 -10.49 -2.61
C ILE A 137 -11.91 -9.88 -2.68
N ALA A 138 -11.29 -9.83 -3.87
CA ALA A 138 -9.97 -9.25 -4.07
C ALA A 138 -9.94 -7.75 -3.71
N MET A 139 -10.94 -6.98 -4.13
CA MET A 139 -11.13 -5.58 -3.77
C MET A 139 -11.25 -5.41 -2.25
N SER A 140 -12.08 -6.24 -1.60
CA SER A 140 -12.27 -6.12 -0.15
C SER A 140 -11.03 -6.51 0.63
N ALA A 141 -10.30 -7.55 0.21
CA ALA A 141 -9.05 -7.97 0.84
C ALA A 141 -7.93 -6.93 0.68
N THR A 142 -7.75 -6.40 -0.52
CA THR A 142 -6.72 -5.38 -0.81
C THR A 142 -7.00 -4.08 -0.05
N GLY A 143 -8.26 -3.63 -0.03
CA GLY A 143 -8.68 -2.48 0.78
C GLY A 143 -8.46 -2.68 2.28
N PHE A 144 -8.83 -3.85 2.79
CA PHE A 144 -8.63 -4.20 4.20
C PHE A 144 -7.15 -4.17 4.61
N ILE A 145 -6.27 -4.84 3.85
CA ILE A 145 -4.82 -4.87 4.12
C ILE A 145 -4.25 -3.45 4.06
N SER A 146 -4.60 -2.69 3.01
CA SER A 146 -4.14 -1.31 2.83
C SER A 146 -4.47 -0.43 4.04
N LEU A 147 -5.69 -0.54 4.57
CA LEU A 147 -6.21 0.30 5.65
C LEU A 147 -5.69 -0.10 7.04
N ILE A 148 -5.42 -1.40 7.28
CA ILE A 148 -4.75 -1.83 8.51
C ILE A 148 -3.32 -1.32 8.55
N VAL A 149 -2.57 -1.50 7.47
CA VAL A 149 -1.16 -1.08 7.43
C VAL A 149 -1.04 0.46 7.45
N ASN A 150 -2.11 1.15 7.06
CA ASN A 150 -2.23 2.61 7.20
C ASN A 150 -2.11 3.10 8.65
N ILE A 151 -2.44 2.24 9.64
CA ILE A 151 -2.30 2.55 11.07
C ILE A 151 -0.81 2.70 11.41
N ASP A 152 0.03 1.80 10.91
CA ASP A 152 1.47 1.81 11.16
C ASP A 152 2.14 3.01 10.50
N VAL A 153 1.65 3.46 9.34
CA VAL A 153 2.16 4.68 8.69
C VAL A 153 2.01 5.92 9.58
N ASP A 154 0.94 5.99 10.37
CA ASP A 154 0.67 7.10 11.27
C ASP A 154 1.47 6.99 12.58
N ARG A 155 1.66 5.75 13.06
CA ARG A 155 2.34 5.47 14.34
C ARG A 155 3.87 5.49 14.24
N TYR A 156 4.44 5.20 13.08
CA TYR A 156 5.89 5.13 12.93
C TYR A 156 6.53 6.52 13.07
N TYR A 157 7.69 6.58 13.74
CA TYR A 157 8.41 7.85 13.86
C TYR A 157 8.93 8.32 12.50
N LEU A 158 9.63 7.43 11.78
CA LEU A 158 10.05 7.61 10.39
C LEU A 158 9.34 6.63 9.45
N PRO A 159 8.99 7.05 8.21
CA PRO A 159 8.40 6.16 7.21
C PRO A 159 9.32 5.00 6.83
N GLN A 160 8.71 3.84 6.57
CA GLN A 160 9.39 2.62 6.12
C GLN A 160 8.41 1.75 5.31
N ILE A 161 8.56 0.43 5.37
CA ILE A 161 7.75 -0.56 4.67
C ILE A 161 6.22 -0.34 4.77
N PRO A 162 5.63 0.10 5.89
CA PRO A 162 4.18 0.31 5.94
C PRO A 162 3.64 1.28 4.88
N ILE A 163 4.38 2.34 4.53
CA ILE A 163 3.92 3.30 3.52
C ILE A 163 3.95 2.71 2.11
N VAL A 164 4.89 1.79 1.86
CA VAL A 164 4.97 1.05 0.60
C VAL A 164 3.83 0.06 0.48
N ILE A 165 3.60 -0.73 1.53
CA ILE A 165 2.53 -1.74 1.55
C ILE A 165 1.17 -1.06 1.38
N THR A 166 0.89 0.03 2.10
CA THR A 166 -0.39 0.73 1.94
C THR A 166 -0.56 1.29 0.52
N ALA A 167 0.47 1.91 -0.07
CA ALA A 167 0.38 2.46 -1.42
C ALA A 167 0.20 1.35 -2.49
N PHE A 168 0.90 0.22 -2.32
CA PHE A 168 0.80 -0.93 -3.21
C PHE A 168 -0.60 -1.55 -3.19
N PHE A 169 -1.12 -1.86 -2.00
CA PHE A 169 -2.45 -2.44 -1.86
C PHE A 169 -3.57 -1.47 -2.21
N TRP A 170 -3.37 -0.16 -1.99
CA TRP A 170 -4.29 0.87 -2.46
C TRP A 170 -4.39 0.89 -3.99
N MET A 171 -3.27 0.74 -4.69
CA MET A 171 -3.29 0.68 -6.15
C MET A 171 -3.98 -0.59 -6.66
N LEU A 172 -3.70 -1.74 -6.04
CA LEU A 172 -4.41 -2.98 -6.33
C LEU A 172 -5.92 -2.87 -6.05
N LEU A 173 -6.31 -2.19 -4.97
CA LEU A 173 -7.72 -1.92 -4.67
C LEU A 173 -8.40 -1.17 -5.84
N ASN A 174 -7.76 -0.14 -6.40
CA ASN A 174 -8.30 0.61 -7.54
C ASN A 174 -8.48 -0.29 -8.76
N LEU A 175 -7.47 -1.09 -9.11
CA LEU A 175 -7.53 -2.07 -10.21
C LEU A 175 -8.65 -3.10 -10.00
N CYS A 176 -8.79 -3.64 -8.78
CA CYS A 176 -9.86 -4.57 -8.44
C CYS A 176 -11.23 -3.91 -8.46
N THR A 177 -11.33 -2.63 -8.08
CA THR A 177 -12.59 -1.86 -8.12
C THR A 177 -13.05 -1.69 -9.56
N MET A 178 -12.16 -1.33 -10.48
CA MET A 178 -12.49 -1.23 -11.91
C MET A 178 -12.95 -2.58 -12.47
N ALA A 179 -12.24 -3.67 -12.16
CA ALA A 179 -12.66 -5.02 -12.58
C ALA A 179 -14.01 -5.44 -11.97
N CYS A 180 -14.28 -5.07 -10.72
CA CYS A 180 -15.56 -5.32 -10.06
C CYS A 180 -16.70 -4.58 -10.76
N VAL A 181 -16.54 -3.29 -11.04
CA VAL A 181 -17.55 -2.48 -11.75
C VAL A 181 -17.79 -3.04 -13.15
N TRP A 182 -16.72 -3.35 -13.87
CA TRP A 182 -16.80 -3.95 -15.21
C TRP A 182 -17.58 -5.27 -15.21
N GLU A 183 -17.24 -6.20 -14.33
CA GLU A 183 -17.92 -7.50 -14.27
C GLU A 183 -19.35 -7.39 -13.75
N ALA A 184 -19.67 -6.42 -12.89
CA ALA A 184 -21.04 -6.13 -12.50
C ALA A 184 -21.89 -5.66 -13.69
N VAL A 185 -21.38 -4.72 -14.50
CA VAL A 185 -22.05 -4.23 -15.72
C VAL A 185 -22.21 -5.36 -16.75
N ARG A 186 -21.16 -6.15 -16.97
CA ARG A 186 -21.21 -7.31 -17.88
C ARG A 186 -22.23 -8.33 -17.41
N HIS A 187 -22.27 -8.62 -16.11
CA HIS A 187 -23.24 -9.55 -15.54
C HIS A 187 -24.67 -9.04 -15.71
N TRP A 188 -24.90 -7.74 -15.48
CA TRP A 188 -26.19 -7.09 -15.72
C TRP A 188 -26.64 -7.21 -17.18
N GLY A 189 -25.74 -6.98 -18.14
CA GLY A 189 -26.02 -7.18 -19.56
C GLY A 189 -26.45 -8.61 -19.89
N SER A 190 -25.74 -9.60 -19.34
CA SER A 190 -26.10 -11.02 -19.51
C SER A 190 -27.44 -11.38 -18.85
N TRP A 191 -27.80 -10.71 -17.76
CA TRP A 191 -29.07 -10.91 -17.08
C TRP A 191 -30.23 -10.32 -17.90
N MET A 192 -30.07 -9.12 -18.46
CA MET A 192 -31.03 -8.52 -19.38
C MET A 192 -31.26 -9.38 -20.62
N GLU A 193 -30.19 -9.93 -21.19
CA GLU A 193 -30.29 -10.81 -22.35
C GLU A 193 -31.18 -12.04 -22.08
N ARG A 194 -31.05 -12.65 -20.89
CA ARG A 194 -31.89 -13.78 -20.48
C ARG A 194 -33.37 -13.44 -20.39
N GLN A 195 -33.72 -12.21 -19.98
CA GLN A 195 -35.13 -11.81 -19.93
C GLN A 195 -35.81 -11.87 -21.30
N TYR A 196 -35.06 -11.70 -22.39
CA TYR A 196 -35.58 -11.80 -23.75
C TYR A 196 -35.51 -13.23 -24.33
N ILE A 197 -34.49 -14.01 -23.94
CA ILE A 197 -34.24 -15.36 -24.49
C ILE A 197 -35.05 -16.43 -23.76
N ASP A 198 -35.20 -16.31 -22.44
CA ASP A 198 -35.91 -17.32 -21.64
C ASP A 198 -37.37 -17.49 -22.12
N PRO A 199 -38.10 -16.42 -22.55
CA PRO A 199 -39.41 -16.55 -23.19
C PRO A 199 -39.38 -17.01 -24.65
N ASP A 200 -38.43 -16.53 -25.45
CA ASP A 200 -38.27 -16.91 -26.86
C ASP A 200 -36.79 -17.09 -27.22
N PRO A 201 -36.30 -18.35 -27.35
CA PRO A 201 -34.91 -18.64 -27.68
C PRO A 201 -34.44 -18.09 -29.03
N PHE A 202 -35.36 -17.76 -29.95
CA PHE A 202 -35.05 -17.30 -31.30
C PHE A 202 -35.18 -15.79 -31.48
N ALA A 203 -35.55 -15.04 -30.43
CA ALA A 203 -35.73 -13.60 -30.48
C ALA A 203 -34.45 -12.83 -30.86
N LEU A 204 -33.26 -13.39 -30.59
CA LEU A 204 -31.96 -12.77 -30.84
C LEU A 204 -31.04 -13.71 -31.63
N ALA A 205 -30.62 -13.26 -32.81
CA ALA A 205 -29.66 -13.97 -33.64
C ALA A 205 -28.26 -13.99 -33.00
N MET A 206 -27.59 -15.14 -33.07
CA MET A 206 -26.27 -15.35 -32.46
C MET A 206 -25.09 -14.73 -33.23
N ASP A 207 -25.29 -14.40 -34.51
CA ASP A 207 -24.21 -13.91 -35.40
C ASP A 207 -24.37 -12.43 -35.80
N ASP A 208 -25.11 -11.68 -34.98
CA ASP A 208 -25.37 -10.26 -35.23
C ASP A 208 -24.20 -9.37 -34.80
N ARG A 209 -24.18 -8.11 -35.26
CA ARG A 209 -23.18 -7.09 -34.87
C ARG A 209 -23.10 -6.92 -33.35
N ARG A 210 -24.22 -7.11 -32.66
CA ARG A 210 -24.31 -7.13 -31.19
C ARG A 210 -23.44 -8.22 -30.57
N ALA A 211 -23.51 -9.46 -31.08
CA ALA A 211 -22.73 -10.58 -30.55
C ALA A 211 -21.22 -10.34 -30.75
N LYS A 212 -20.83 -9.70 -31.87
CA LYS A 212 -19.45 -9.28 -32.11
C LYS A 212 -19.01 -8.22 -31.11
N PHE A 213 -19.85 -7.23 -30.80
CA PHE A 213 -19.56 -6.22 -29.78
C PHE A 213 -19.40 -6.85 -28.39
N GLU A 214 -20.33 -7.72 -27.97
CA GLU A 214 -20.26 -8.43 -26.68
C GLU A 214 -19.01 -9.32 -26.55
N PHE A 215 -18.44 -9.79 -27.66
CA PHE A 215 -17.18 -10.52 -27.68
C PHE A 215 -15.95 -9.61 -27.57
N TRP A 216 -15.91 -8.50 -28.32
CA TRP A 216 -14.72 -7.63 -28.40
C TRP A 216 -14.54 -6.72 -27.18
N VAL A 217 -15.61 -6.16 -26.62
CA VAL A 217 -15.48 -5.18 -25.52
C VAL A 217 -14.77 -5.76 -24.28
N PRO A 218 -15.06 -6.99 -23.82
CA PRO A 218 -14.29 -7.60 -22.74
C PRO A 218 -12.79 -7.71 -23.06
N LEU A 219 -12.42 -8.03 -24.31
CA LEU A 219 -11.02 -8.12 -24.72
C LEU A 219 -10.32 -6.76 -24.61
N PHE A 220 -10.97 -5.68 -25.05
CA PHE A 220 -10.44 -4.32 -24.90
C PHE A 220 -10.30 -3.93 -23.43
N PHE A 221 -11.32 -4.16 -22.61
CA PHE A 221 -11.25 -3.87 -21.17
C PHE A 221 -10.07 -4.60 -20.51
N TYR A 222 -9.97 -5.92 -20.71
CA TYR A 222 -8.91 -6.70 -20.10
C TYR A 222 -7.52 -6.36 -20.64
N LEU A 223 -7.40 -5.96 -21.91
CA LEU A 223 -6.15 -5.46 -22.46
C LEU A 223 -5.66 -4.22 -21.70
N PHE A 224 -6.50 -3.20 -21.55
CA PHE A 224 -6.14 -1.98 -20.82
C PHE A 224 -5.94 -2.23 -19.32
N TRP A 225 -6.75 -3.09 -18.72
CA TRP A 225 -6.59 -3.50 -17.32
C TRP A 225 -5.23 -4.19 -17.08
N TRP A 226 -4.82 -5.10 -17.97
CA TRP A 226 -3.51 -5.74 -17.88
C TRP A 226 -2.37 -4.77 -18.16
N LEU A 227 -2.52 -3.85 -19.11
CA LEU A 227 -1.55 -2.80 -19.35
C LEU A 227 -1.34 -1.95 -18.09
N ASP A 228 -2.40 -1.52 -17.43
CA ASP A 228 -2.31 -0.75 -16.18
C ASP A 228 -1.64 -1.56 -15.06
N PHE A 229 -2.03 -2.83 -14.90
CA PHE A 229 -1.39 -3.74 -13.95
C PHE A 229 0.12 -3.87 -14.19
N PHE A 230 0.56 -4.16 -15.42
CA PHE A 230 1.99 -4.34 -15.73
C PHE A 230 2.78 -3.03 -15.76
N LEU A 231 2.14 -1.90 -16.05
CA LEU A 231 2.80 -0.60 -15.97
C LEU A 231 3.00 -0.17 -14.53
N VAL A 232 2.01 -0.34 -13.66
CA VAL A 232 2.00 0.26 -12.33
C VAL A 232 2.51 -0.69 -11.23
N VAL A 233 2.16 -1.97 -11.26
CA VAL A 233 2.42 -2.91 -10.16
C VAL A 233 3.90 -3.36 -10.08
N PRO A 234 4.52 -3.89 -11.16
CA PRO A 234 5.90 -4.39 -11.13
C PRO A 234 6.91 -3.25 -11.33
N ARG A 235 7.05 -2.42 -10.29
CA ARG A 235 8.04 -1.35 -10.21
C ARG A 235 8.78 -1.40 -8.87
N ASN A 236 9.85 -0.64 -8.74
CA ASN A 236 10.51 -0.45 -7.45
C ASN A 236 9.69 0.52 -6.59
N TRP A 237 9.13 0.01 -5.49
CA TRP A 237 8.35 0.81 -4.53
C TRP A 237 9.20 1.42 -3.40
N GLY A 238 10.46 0.98 -3.22
CA GLY A 238 11.32 1.41 -2.11
C GLY A 238 11.61 2.91 -2.07
N ASN A 239 11.51 3.60 -3.22
CA ASN A 239 11.69 5.05 -3.28
C ASN A 239 10.62 5.83 -2.50
N ILE A 240 9.45 5.24 -2.24
CA ILE A 240 8.39 5.87 -1.43
C ILE A 240 8.80 5.96 0.05
N GLU A 241 9.63 5.03 0.53
CA GLU A 241 10.09 5.04 1.92
C GLU A 241 11.02 6.22 2.24
N LEU A 242 11.61 6.83 1.21
CA LEU A 242 12.55 7.93 1.30
C LEU A 242 11.83 9.27 1.52
N GLN A 243 11.01 9.33 2.56
CA GLN A 243 10.30 10.52 3.05
C GLN A 243 10.81 10.95 4.44
N ARG A 244 12.10 10.72 4.72
CA ARG A 244 12.69 10.96 6.05
C ARG A 244 13.12 12.41 6.25
N THR A 245 13.46 13.10 5.16
CA THR A 245 13.74 14.54 5.14
C THR A 245 12.91 15.26 4.06
N PRO A 246 12.69 16.58 4.18
CA PRO A 246 11.96 17.37 3.18
C PRO A 246 12.57 17.27 1.77
N GLU A 247 13.91 17.24 1.68
CA GLU A 247 14.64 17.15 0.43
C GLU A 247 14.46 15.78 -0.22
N GLN A 248 14.58 14.69 0.56
CA GLN A 248 14.32 13.34 0.06
C GLN A 248 12.89 13.18 -0.42
N THR A 249 11.94 13.77 0.31
CA THR A 249 10.52 13.77 -0.06
C THR A 249 10.29 14.46 -1.41
N ARG A 250 10.89 15.64 -1.62
CA ARG A 250 10.72 16.41 -2.87
C ARG A 250 11.45 15.81 -4.07
N THR A 251 12.65 15.30 -3.87
CA THR A 251 13.53 14.86 -4.97
C THR A 251 13.37 13.39 -5.34
N VAL A 252 13.11 12.53 -4.35
CA VAL A 252 13.07 11.07 -4.56
C VAL A 252 11.65 10.53 -4.45
N ALA A 253 10.98 10.76 -3.31
CA ALA A 253 9.67 10.16 -3.08
C ALA A 253 8.58 10.73 -4.00
N ALA A 254 8.55 12.05 -4.21
CA ALA A 254 7.59 12.70 -5.10
C ALA A 254 7.79 12.26 -6.56
N ALA A 255 9.04 12.28 -7.05
CA ALA A 255 9.37 11.81 -8.39
C ALA A 255 9.00 10.32 -8.56
N GLY A 256 9.29 9.49 -7.55
CA GLY A 256 8.90 8.08 -7.53
C GLY A 256 7.39 7.85 -7.43
N ALA A 257 6.62 8.78 -6.88
CA ALA A 257 5.16 8.69 -6.79
C ALA A 257 4.45 9.11 -8.10
N THR A 258 5.06 9.96 -8.93
CA THR A 258 4.47 10.49 -10.17
C THR A 258 5.29 10.15 -11.43
N ASP A 259 5.95 9.00 -11.42
CA ASP A 259 6.80 8.55 -12.51
C ASP A 259 6.00 8.36 -13.82
N GLY A 260 6.69 8.34 -14.96
CA GLY A 260 6.09 8.17 -16.29
C GLY A 260 5.22 6.91 -16.42
N ARG A 261 5.51 5.87 -15.63
CA ARG A 261 4.68 4.65 -15.55
C ARG A 261 3.28 4.92 -14.96
N PHE A 262 3.17 5.77 -13.94
CA PHE A 262 1.86 6.19 -13.40
C PHE A 262 1.10 7.09 -14.36
N LYS A 263 1.81 8.00 -15.04
CA LYS A 263 1.21 8.84 -16.07
C LYS A 263 0.68 8.01 -17.24
N GLY A 264 1.44 6.98 -17.63
CA GLY A 264 1.02 6.00 -18.64
C GLY A 264 -0.21 5.20 -18.22
N GLY A 265 -0.23 4.69 -16.98
CA GLY A 265 -1.39 3.98 -16.42
C GLY A 265 -2.65 4.85 -16.32
N ALA A 266 -2.50 6.11 -15.91
CA ALA A 266 -3.58 7.08 -15.89
C ALA A 266 -4.13 7.40 -17.30
N CYS A 267 -3.28 7.43 -18.32
CA CYS A 267 -3.74 7.60 -19.71
C CYS A 267 -4.52 6.38 -20.21
N SER A 268 -4.13 5.15 -19.83
CA SER A 268 -4.87 3.94 -20.22
C SER A 268 -6.24 3.76 -19.55
N THR A 269 -6.56 4.59 -18.54
CA THR A 269 -7.80 4.51 -17.76
C THR A 269 -8.71 5.73 -17.89
N SER A 270 -8.30 6.75 -18.66
CA SER A 270 -9.02 8.04 -18.83
C SER A 270 -9.78 8.19 -20.15
N GLU A 271 -9.89 7.11 -20.94
CA GLU A 271 -10.79 7.00 -22.11
C GLU A 271 -11.91 5.99 -21.82
#